data_AF-A0A1I2CI59-F1
#
_entry.id   AF-A0A1I2CI59-F1
#
_cell.length_a   1.000
_cell.length_b   1.000
_cell.length_c   1.000
_cell.angle_alpha   90.00
_cell.angle_beta   90.00
_cell.angle_gamma   90.00
#
_symmetry.space_group_name_H-M   'P 1'
#
loop_
_entity.id
_entity.type
_entity.pdbx_description
1 polymer ?
#
loop_
_entity_poly.entity_id
_entity_poly.type
_entity_poly.pdbx_seq_one_letter_code
_entity_poly.pdbx_strand_id
1 'polypeptide(L)'
;MVKLLDRALPPTWVDDLTASLGKVLVAQAKRSTGARVPAFIRRAFEADAREALGDPEVLRERVAGKIARARSDAEARAAADAFVARELEKLTARITRTIVPAHVERLAVELALHDEARQIHRAVQRWTPTDGPDGVREWLNHEACALGTALAIYWRTSPHWYRQWAKRSDVPKESPWQRKFFAVLKDIERRVERSEFPHAGITFDPTAFGPTRDDLTIDRYSDEPRRWEIPASMLVRVDKDGVESLPPRRARKPRRG
;
A
#
# COMPACT_ATOMS: atom_id res chain seq x y z
N MET A 1 -14.86 -39.02 -26.22
CA MET A 1 -13.66 -38.70 -25.41
C MET A 1 -13.50 -37.19 -25.17
N VAL A 2 -13.36 -36.34 -26.21
CA VAL A 2 -13.25 -34.87 -26.06
C VAL A 2 -14.40 -34.27 -25.22
N LYS A 3 -15.66 -34.60 -25.53
CA LYS A 3 -16.84 -34.16 -24.74
C LYS A 3 -16.84 -34.61 -23.27
N LEU A 4 -16.16 -35.70 -22.93
CA LEU A 4 -16.02 -36.18 -21.54
C LEU A 4 -14.90 -35.42 -20.81
N LEU A 5 -13.80 -35.14 -21.52
CA LEU A 5 -12.69 -34.34 -21.02
C LEU A 5 -13.13 -32.90 -20.74
N ASP A 6 -13.83 -32.26 -21.67
CA ASP A 6 -14.33 -30.89 -21.52
C ASP A 6 -15.37 -30.77 -20.40
N ARG A 7 -16.06 -31.87 -20.08
CA ARG A 7 -17.05 -31.90 -19.01
C ARG A 7 -16.42 -32.17 -17.64
N ALA A 8 -15.32 -32.94 -17.60
CA ALA A 8 -14.55 -33.20 -16.38
C ALA A 8 -13.59 -32.05 -16.04
N LEU A 9 -13.05 -31.37 -17.05
CA LEU A 9 -12.13 -30.24 -16.95
C LEU A 9 -12.61 -29.11 -17.90
N PRO A 10 -13.71 -28.41 -17.54
CA PRO A 10 -14.22 -27.31 -18.34
C PRO A 10 -13.17 -26.22 -18.50
N PRO A 11 -13.15 -25.42 -19.58
CA PRO A 11 -12.12 -24.40 -19.79
C PRO A 11 -11.86 -23.46 -18.60
N THR A 12 -12.84 -23.27 -17.71
CA THR A 12 -12.76 -22.46 -16.49
C THR A 12 -12.14 -23.17 -15.28
N TRP A 13 -11.84 -24.47 -15.36
CA TRP A 13 -11.46 -25.29 -14.20
C TRP A 13 -10.24 -24.75 -13.46
N VAL A 14 -9.30 -24.14 -14.18
CA VAL A 14 -8.10 -23.50 -13.62
C VAL A 14 -8.48 -22.28 -12.80
N ASP A 15 -9.39 -21.45 -13.30
CA ASP A 15 -9.84 -20.24 -12.63
C ASP A 15 -10.66 -20.59 -11.38
N ASP A 16 -11.55 -21.57 -11.50
CA ASP A 16 -12.37 -22.08 -10.39
C ASP A 16 -11.49 -22.69 -9.28
N LEU A 17 -10.45 -23.42 -9.67
CA LEU A 17 -9.48 -23.99 -8.75
C LEU A 17 -8.61 -22.91 -8.09
N THR A 18 -8.10 -21.96 -8.87
CA THR A 18 -7.30 -20.83 -8.37
C THR A 18 -8.10 -20.02 -7.36
N ALA A 19 -9.37 -19.74 -7.65
CA ALA A 19 -10.27 -19.05 -6.73
C ALA A 19 -10.54 -19.86 -5.45
N SER A 20 -10.70 -21.18 -5.57
CA SER A 20 -10.91 -22.07 -4.43
C SER A 20 -9.68 -22.15 -3.52
N LEU A 21 -8.48 -22.29 -4.11
CA LEU A 21 -7.21 -22.24 -3.39
C LEU A 21 -7.01 -20.88 -2.72
N GLY A 22 -7.29 -19.77 -3.42
CA GLY A 22 -7.25 -18.42 -2.86
C GLY A 22 -8.10 -18.29 -1.60
N LYS A 23 -9.32 -18.87 -1.58
CA LYS A 23 -10.18 -18.91 -0.37
C LYS A 23 -9.55 -19.70 0.78
N VAL A 24 -8.96 -20.87 0.50
CA VAL A 24 -8.28 -21.69 1.52
C VAL A 24 -7.10 -20.94 2.12
N LEU A 25 -6.28 -20.31 1.28
CA LEU A 25 -5.11 -19.53 1.72
C LEU A 25 -5.52 -18.32 2.56
N VAL A 26 -6.56 -17.58 2.16
CA VAL A 26 -7.11 -16.47 2.94
C VAL A 26 -7.64 -16.96 4.29
N ALA A 27 -8.38 -18.06 4.32
CA ALA A 27 -8.90 -18.63 5.57
C ALA A 27 -7.77 -19.06 6.51
N GLN A 28 -6.70 -19.65 5.98
CA GLN A 28 -5.58 -20.11 6.77
C GLN A 28 -4.72 -18.95 7.28
N ALA A 29 -4.39 -17.97 6.42
CA ALA A 29 -3.70 -16.75 6.83
C ALA A 29 -4.49 -16.02 7.93
N LYS A 30 -5.82 -15.91 7.79
CA LYS A 30 -6.69 -15.34 8.82
C LYS A 30 -6.63 -16.12 10.15
N ARG A 31 -6.58 -17.47 10.10
CA ARG A 31 -6.42 -18.29 11.31
C ARG A 31 -5.06 -18.09 11.98
N SER A 32 -4.00 -17.97 11.20
CA SER A 32 -2.63 -17.81 11.71
C SER A 32 -2.37 -16.43 12.30
N THR A 33 -2.89 -15.36 11.68
CA THR A 33 -2.62 -13.99 12.12
C THR A 33 -3.71 -13.39 13.00
N GLY A 34 -4.91 -13.98 13.01
CA GLY A 34 -6.10 -13.39 13.62
C GLY A 34 -6.63 -12.15 12.87
N ALA A 35 -5.95 -11.71 11.80
CA ALA A 35 -6.26 -10.47 11.08
C ALA A 35 -7.03 -10.74 9.78
N ARG A 36 -7.76 -9.71 9.32
CA ARG A 36 -8.35 -9.72 7.98
C ARG A 36 -7.23 -9.63 6.94
N VAL A 37 -7.20 -10.57 5.99
CA VAL A 37 -6.24 -10.55 4.88
C VAL A 37 -6.59 -9.42 3.91
N PRO A 38 -5.67 -8.48 3.63
CA PRO A 38 -5.88 -7.40 2.67
C PRO A 38 -6.11 -7.92 1.23
N ALA A 39 -6.78 -7.11 0.41
CA ALA A 39 -7.13 -7.49 -0.96
C ALA A 39 -5.89 -7.72 -1.87
N PHE A 40 -4.80 -6.97 -1.65
CA PHE A 40 -3.59 -7.12 -2.44
C PHE A 40 -2.85 -8.45 -2.14
N ILE A 41 -2.86 -8.90 -0.87
CA ILE A 41 -2.33 -10.23 -0.48
C ILE A 41 -3.16 -11.35 -1.12
N ARG A 42 -4.49 -11.20 -1.17
CA ARG A 42 -5.35 -12.18 -1.86
C ARG A 42 -4.96 -12.32 -3.33
N ARG A 43 -4.67 -11.22 -4.03
CA ARG A 43 -4.21 -11.25 -5.43
C ARG A 43 -2.86 -11.95 -5.58
N ALA A 44 -1.93 -11.72 -4.65
CA ALA A 44 -0.65 -12.42 -4.64
C ALA A 44 -0.82 -13.93 -4.44
N PHE A 45 -1.71 -14.35 -3.53
CA PHE A 45 -2.07 -15.77 -3.38
C PHE A 45 -2.65 -16.39 -4.64
N GLU A 46 -3.53 -15.69 -5.34
CA GLU A 46 -4.12 -16.17 -6.59
C GLU A 46 -3.05 -16.29 -7.70
N ALA A 47 -2.10 -15.36 -7.77
CA ALA A 47 -0.99 -15.42 -8.73
C ALA A 47 -0.08 -16.63 -8.46
N ASP A 48 0.37 -16.81 -7.21
CA ASP A 48 1.25 -17.91 -6.83
C ASP A 48 0.56 -19.27 -6.94
N ALA A 49 -0.74 -19.34 -6.62
CA ALA A 49 -1.53 -20.55 -6.83
C ALA A 49 -1.58 -20.91 -8.32
N ARG A 50 -1.84 -19.93 -9.20
CA ARG A 50 -1.84 -20.16 -10.65
C ARG A 50 -0.46 -20.61 -11.16
N GLU A 51 0.61 -20.01 -10.69
CA GLU A 51 1.98 -20.45 -11.03
C GLU A 51 2.23 -21.89 -10.56
N ALA A 52 1.83 -22.23 -9.33
CA ALA A 52 2.00 -23.57 -8.78
C ALA A 52 1.16 -24.65 -9.50
N LEU A 53 0.03 -24.28 -10.12
CA LEU A 53 -0.78 -25.19 -10.93
C LEU A 53 -0.08 -25.59 -12.24
N GLY A 54 0.87 -24.79 -12.72
CA GLY A 54 1.59 -25.03 -13.96
C GLY A 54 0.69 -24.95 -15.19
N ASP A 55 1.12 -25.59 -16.29
CA ASP A 55 0.36 -25.59 -17.55
C ASP A 55 -0.92 -26.45 -17.43
N PRO A 56 -2.11 -25.87 -17.64
CA PRO A 56 -3.38 -26.60 -17.61
C PRO A 56 -3.46 -27.77 -18.59
N GLU A 57 -2.79 -27.68 -19.74
CA GLU A 57 -2.84 -28.73 -20.76
C GLU A 57 -2.09 -29.98 -20.30
N VAL A 58 -1.00 -29.83 -19.54
CA VAL A 58 -0.29 -30.96 -18.93
C VAL A 58 -1.19 -31.73 -17.98
N LEU A 59 -2.05 -31.05 -17.21
CA LEU A 59 -3.01 -31.74 -16.34
C LEU A 59 -4.11 -32.42 -17.17
N ARG A 60 -4.62 -31.76 -18.22
CA ARG A 60 -5.61 -32.34 -19.13
C ARG A 60 -5.11 -33.62 -19.79
N GLU A 61 -3.87 -33.65 -20.27
CA GLU A 61 -3.25 -34.85 -20.82
C GLU A 61 -3.18 -35.99 -19.80
N ARG A 62 -2.80 -35.69 -18.55
CA ARG A 62 -2.76 -36.67 -17.46
C ARG A 62 -4.14 -37.24 -17.14
N VAL A 63 -5.19 -36.41 -17.16
CA VAL A 63 -6.58 -36.86 -16.97
C VAL A 63 -7.07 -37.69 -18.16
N ALA A 64 -6.75 -37.28 -19.38
CA ALA A 64 -7.08 -38.03 -20.60
C ALA A 64 -6.51 -39.45 -20.54
N GLY A 65 -5.26 -39.61 -20.09
CA GLY A 65 -4.62 -40.92 -19.90
C GLY A 65 -5.29 -41.81 -18.83
N LYS A 66 -6.00 -41.22 -17.85
CA LYS A 66 -6.80 -41.97 -16.86
C LYS A 66 -8.15 -42.39 -17.43
N ILE A 67 -8.83 -41.48 -18.13
CA ILE A 67 -10.12 -41.73 -18.78
C ILE A 67 -9.99 -42.82 -19.85
N ALA A 68 -8.89 -42.83 -20.62
CA ALA A 68 -8.66 -43.81 -21.69
C ALA A 68 -8.65 -45.28 -21.22
N ARG A 69 -8.52 -45.54 -19.92
CA ARG A 69 -8.49 -46.89 -19.33
C ARG A 69 -9.86 -47.36 -18.81
N ALA A 70 -10.87 -46.50 -18.82
CA ALA A 70 -12.20 -46.82 -18.33
C ALA A 70 -13.00 -47.65 -19.35
N ARG A 71 -13.85 -48.55 -18.85
CA ARG A 71 -14.68 -49.44 -19.67
C ARG A 71 -16.09 -48.90 -19.91
N SER A 72 -16.44 -47.80 -19.23
CA SER A 72 -17.72 -47.11 -19.39
C SER A 72 -17.57 -45.61 -19.12
N ASP A 73 -18.54 -44.82 -19.57
CA ASP A 73 -18.59 -43.38 -19.31
C ASP A 73 -18.70 -43.06 -17.81
N ALA A 74 -19.41 -43.89 -17.04
CA ALA A 74 -19.52 -43.74 -15.59
C ALA A 74 -18.18 -43.97 -14.90
N GLU A 75 -17.44 -45.01 -15.30
CA GLU A 75 -16.11 -45.30 -14.80
C GLU A 75 -15.09 -44.22 -15.20
N ALA A 76 -15.18 -43.71 -16.43
CA ALA A 76 -14.35 -42.61 -16.92
C ALA A 76 -14.52 -41.35 -16.07
N ARG A 77 -15.78 -41.02 -15.75
CA ARG A 77 -16.11 -39.86 -14.90
C ARG A 77 -15.57 -40.03 -13.48
N ALA A 78 -15.85 -41.17 -12.85
CA ALA A 78 -15.36 -41.45 -11.50
C ALA A 78 -13.82 -41.43 -11.44
N ALA A 79 -13.14 -41.97 -12.47
CA ALA A 79 -11.68 -41.96 -12.54
C ALA A 79 -11.10 -40.55 -12.72
N ALA A 80 -11.74 -39.71 -13.52
CA ALA A 80 -11.36 -38.31 -13.70
C ALA A 80 -11.52 -37.52 -12.39
N ASP A 81 -12.70 -37.61 -11.75
CA ASP A 81 -13.01 -36.92 -10.50
C ASP A 81 -12.02 -37.33 -9.39
N ALA A 82 -11.76 -38.64 -9.23
CA ALA A 82 -10.82 -39.15 -8.23
C ALA A 82 -9.36 -38.77 -8.52
N PHE A 83 -8.96 -38.63 -9.79
CA PHE A 83 -7.62 -38.16 -10.13
C PHE A 83 -7.47 -36.67 -9.81
N VAL A 84 -8.42 -35.85 -10.26
CA VAL A 84 -8.44 -34.41 -9.99
C VAL A 84 -8.39 -34.18 -8.48
N ALA A 85 -9.28 -34.80 -7.70
CA ALA A 85 -9.31 -34.66 -6.24
C ALA A 85 -7.96 -34.93 -5.58
N ARG A 86 -7.25 -36.00 -5.97
CA ARG A 86 -5.92 -36.33 -5.42
C ARG A 86 -4.84 -35.34 -5.81
N GLU A 87 -4.85 -34.84 -7.04
CA GLU A 87 -3.87 -33.83 -7.46
C GLU A 87 -4.15 -32.50 -6.76
N LEU A 88 -5.42 -32.12 -6.58
CA LEU A 88 -5.81 -30.94 -5.79
C LEU A 88 -5.34 -31.03 -4.36
N GLU A 89 -5.49 -32.19 -3.73
CA GLU A 89 -5.03 -32.43 -2.36
C GLU A 89 -3.50 -32.24 -2.25
N LYS A 90 -2.73 -32.83 -3.16
CA LYS A 90 -1.26 -32.67 -3.20
C LYS A 90 -0.84 -31.22 -3.42
N LEU A 91 -1.48 -30.54 -4.37
CA LEU A 91 -1.20 -29.14 -4.68
C LEU A 91 -1.53 -28.24 -3.49
N THR A 92 -2.69 -28.44 -2.86
CA THR A 92 -3.08 -27.72 -1.64
C THR A 92 -2.09 -27.96 -0.52
N ALA A 93 -1.64 -29.20 -0.31
CA ALA A 93 -0.64 -29.53 0.70
C ALA A 93 0.72 -28.86 0.41
N ARG A 94 1.16 -28.86 -0.85
CA ARG A 94 2.40 -28.20 -1.28
C ARG A 94 2.33 -26.69 -1.06
N ILE A 95 1.31 -26.02 -1.60
CA ILE A 95 1.11 -24.58 -1.46
C ILE A 95 0.99 -24.20 0.01
N THR A 96 0.21 -24.95 0.80
CA THR A 96 0.07 -24.72 2.24
C THR A 96 1.42 -24.85 2.97
N ARG A 97 2.27 -25.79 2.57
CA ARG A 97 3.57 -26.01 3.21
C ARG A 97 4.62 -24.96 2.81
N THR A 98 4.61 -24.48 1.57
CA THR A 98 5.71 -23.65 1.04
C THR A 98 5.34 -22.18 0.88
N ILE A 99 4.12 -21.88 0.43
CA ILE A 99 3.71 -20.52 0.07
C ILE A 99 3.09 -19.82 1.29
N VAL A 100 2.20 -20.49 2.03
CA VAL A 100 1.53 -19.87 3.19
C VAL A 100 2.50 -19.29 4.22
N PRO A 101 3.57 -19.99 4.68
CA PRO A 101 4.47 -19.44 5.69
C PRO A 101 5.15 -18.14 5.22
N ALA A 102 5.68 -18.11 4.00
CA ALA A 102 6.36 -16.95 3.44
C ALA A 102 5.44 -15.72 3.32
N HIS A 103 4.18 -15.94 2.95
CA HIS A 103 3.19 -14.86 2.90
C HIS A 103 2.68 -14.44 4.27
N VAL A 104 2.57 -15.36 5.23
CA VAL A 104 2.21 -15.02 6.62
C VAL A 104 3.31 -14.16 7.24
N GLU A 105 4.58 -14.51 7.02
CA GLU A 105 5.72 -13.71 7.45
C GLU A 105 5.73 -12.32 6.79
N ARG A 106 5.56 -12.27 5.46
CA ARG A 106 5.44 -10.99 4.74
C ARG A 106 4.28 -10.14 5.26
N LEU A 107 3.11 -10.75 5.48
CA LEU A 107 1.93 -10.06 6.02
C LEU A 107 2.18 -9.57 7.45
N ALA A 108 2.87 -10.34 8.29
CA ALA A 108 3.22 -9.92 9.65
C ALA A 108 4.13 -8.69 9.63
N VAL A 109 5.14 -8.67 8.74
CA VAL A 109 6.03 -7.51 8.55
C VAL A 109 5.24 -6.29 8.05
N GLU A 110 4.39 -6.46 7.04
CA GLU A 110 3.57 -5.35 6.52
C GLU A 110 2.57 -4.82 7.55
N LEU A 111 1.96 -5.68 8.35
CA LEU A 111 1.06 -5.27 9.44
C LEU A 111 1.84 -4.54 10.54
N ALA A 112 3.03 -5.01 10.90
CA ALA A 112 3.89 -4.35 11.88
C ALA A 112 4.29 -2.94 11.39
N LEU A 113 4.74 -2.82 10.14
CA LEU A 113 5.06 -1.53 9.51
C LEU A 113 3.83 -0.61 9.45
N HIS A 114 2.65 -1.15 9.17
CA HIS A 114 1.41 -0.37 9.16
C HIS A 114 1.07 0.15 10.57
N ASP A 115 1.19 -0.67 11.61
CA ASP A 115 0.90 -0.24 12.98
C ASP A 115 1.95 0.75 13.49
N GLU A 116 3.20 0.58 13.11
CA GLU A 116 4.26 1.54 13.38
C GLU A 116 4.03 2.87 12.64
N ALA A 117 3.65 2.83 11.36
CA ALA A 117 3.27 4.01 10.59
C ALA A 117 2.14 4.80 11.28
N ARG A 118 1.15 4.10 11.85
CA ARG A 118 0.09 4.71 12.66
C ARG A 118 0.63 5.32 13.96
N GLN A 119 1.56 4.66 14.63
CA GLN A 119 2.17 5.20 15.86
C GLN A 119 2.94 6.49 15.58
N ILE A 120 3.77 6.49 14.53
CA ILE A 120 4.49 7.69 14.06
C ILE A 120 3.49 8.77 13.69
N HIS A 121 2.43 8.45 12.93
CA HIS A 121 1.41 9.43 12.56
C HIS A 121 0.73 10.06 13.79
N ARG A 122 0.38 9.26 14.80
CA ARG A 122 -0.19 9.75 16.07
C ARG A 122 0.80 10.63 16.84
N ALA A 123 2.09 10.30 16.83
CA ALA A 123 3.13 11.14 17.42
C ALA A 123 3.22 12.48 16.69
N VAL A 124 3.25 12.46 15.36
CA VAL A 124 3.21 13.65 14.50
C VAL A 124 1.96 14.48 14.74
N GLN A 125 0.79 13.88 14.98
CA GLN A 125 -0.44 14.62 15.30
C GLN A 125 -0.34 15.39 16.63
N ARG A 126 0.42 14.87 17.61
CA ARG A 126 0.64 15.54 18.90
C ARG A 126 1.80 16.55 18.89
N TRP A 127 2.77 16.35 18.00
CA TRP A 127 3.90 17.25 17.81
C TRP A 127 3.47 18.66 17.45
N THR A 128 4.23 19.67 17.85
CA THR A 128 4.05 21.08 17.51
C THR A 128 5.39 21.67 17.04
N PRO A 129 5.41 22.72 16.19
CA PRO A 129 6.67 23.33 15.76
C PRO A 129 7.58 23.80 16.91
N THR A 130 7.01 24.10 18.09
CA THR A 130 7.74 24.47 19.31
C THR A 130 8.53 23.32 19.93
N ASP A 131 8.18 22.06 19.64
CA ASP A 131 8.96 20.89 20.07
C ASP A 131 10.27 20.74 19.29
N GLY A 132 10.44 21.52 18.23
CA GLY A 132 11.65 21.56 17.42
C GLY A 132 11.72 20.49 16.32
N PRO A 133 12.79 20.54 15.50
CA PRO A 133 12.91 19.77 14.27
C PRO A 133 13.57 18.38 14.43
N ASP A 134 14.16 18.08 15.59
CA ASP A 134 15.00 16.88 15.73
C ASP A 134 14.16 15.59 15.76
N GLY A 135 13.06 15.56 16.53
CA GLY A 135 12.13 14.42 16.53
C GLY A 135 11.42 14.21 15.18
N VAL A 136 11.15 15.31 14.47
CA VAL A 136 10.61 15.24 13.10
C VAL A 136 11.56 14.52 12.16
N ARG A 137 12.87 14.77 12.27
CA ARG A 137 13.86 14.15 11.42
C ARG A 137 13.99 12.66 11.68
N GLU A 138 13.89 12.25 12.94
CA GLU A 138 13.84 10.84 13.32
C GLU A 138 12.63 10.14 12.67
N TRP A 139 11.44 10.71 12.79
CA TRP A 139 10.23 10.15 12.15
C TRP A 139 10.31 10.09 10.64
N LEU A 140 10.89 11.10 9.97
CA LEU A 140 11.05 11.10 8.51
C LEU A 140 12.02 10.02 8.02
N ASN A 141 13.05 9.70 8.80
CA ASN A 141 14.04 8.69 8.44
C ASN A 141 13.60 7.27 8.80
N HIS A 142 12.49 7.12 9.53
CA HIS A 142 11.92 5.82 9.86
C HIS A 142 11.34 5.13 8.62
N GLU A 143 11.56 3.82 8.47
CA GLU A 143 11.08 3.05 7.31
C GLU A 143 9.54 3.04 7.20
N ALA A 144 8.86 3.00 8.33
CA ALA A 144 7.40 3.11 8.44
C ALA A 144 6.84 4.54 8.23
N CYS A 145 7.67 5.54 7.89
CA CYS A 145 7.17 6.90 7.67
C CYS A 145 6.29 6.98 6.41
N ALA A 146 4.98 7.04 6.62
CA ALA A 146 4.02 7.08 5.52
C ALA A 146 3.97 8.45 4.81
N LEU A 147 3.56 8.46 3.54
CA LEU A 147 3.36 9.68 2.75
C LEU A 147 2.42 10.68 3.46
N GLY A 148 1.28 10.21 3.96
CA GLY A 148 0.35 11.07 4.70
C GLY A 148 0.97 11.66 5.97
N THR A 149 1.90 10.95 6.62
CA THR A 149 2.64 11.45 7.78
C THR A 149 3.68 12.50 7.38
N ALA A 150 4.44 12.26 6.31
CA ALA A 150 5.41 13.22 5.79
C ALA A 150 4.72 14.53 5.35
N LEU A 151 3.56 14.43 4.68
CA LEU A 151 2.75 15.59 4.31
C LEU A 151 2.19 16.32 5.54
N ALA A 152 1.77 15.60 6.58
CA ALA A 152 1.35 16.21 7.84
C ALA A 152 2.48 17.04 8.46
N ILE A 153 3.70 16.50 8.52
CA ILE A 153 4.88 17.23 8.98
C ILE A 153 5.12 18.48 8.12
N TYR A 154 5.12 18.31 6.80
CA TYR A 154 5.39 19.37 5.84
C TYR A 154 4.45 20.56 6.06
N TRP A 155 3.15 20.32 6.00
CA TRP A 155 2.15 21.38 6.10
C TRP A 155 2.07 22.02 7.49
N ARG A 156 2.30 21.24 8.56
CA ARG A 156 2.36 21.77 9.93
C ARG A 156 3.60 22.62 10.23
N THR A 157 4.66 22.44 9.44
CA THR A 157 5.87 23.26 9.52
C THR A 157 5.68 24.63 8.84
N SER A 158 4.49 24.91 8.29
CA SER A 158 4.15 26.17 7.63
C SER A 158 5.09 26.49 6.46
N PRO A 159 5.09 25.68 5.38
CA PRO A 159 6.03 25.83 4.28
C PRO A 159 5.97 27.22 3.65
N HIS A 160 4.79 27.86 3.67
CA HIS A 160 4.56 29.23 3.23
C HIS A 160 5.51 30.25 3.89
N TRP A 161 5.78 30.13 5.19
CA TRP A 161 6.72 31.02 5.90
C TRP A 161 8.16 30.89 5.37
N TYR A 162 8.56 29.67 5.03
CA TYR A 162 9.91 29.37 4.55
C TYR A 162 10.12 29.75 3.08
N ARG A 163 9.09 30.26 2.38
CA ARG A 163 9.17 30.72 0.98
C ARG A 163 10.05 31.94 0.77
N GLN A 164 10.33 32.69 1.83
CA GLN A 164 11.21 33.86 1.79
C GLN A 164 12.69 33.55 1.55
N TRP A 165 13.10 32.28 1.62
CA TRP A 165 14.48 31.84 1.40
C TRP A 165 14.57 30.86 0.23
N ALA A 166 15.50 31.08 -0.71
CA ALA A 166 15.67 30.17 -1.86
C ALA A 166 16.50 28.94 -1.49
N LYS A 167 17.49 29.13 -0.61
CA LYS A 167 18.40 28.08 -0.13
C LYS A 167 18.64 28.21 1.37
N ARG A 168 19.12 27.12 1.98
CA ARG A 168 19.38 27.03 3.43
C ARG A 168 20.38 28.08 3.96
N SER A 169 21.29 28.57 3.11
CA SER A 169 22.25 29.61 3.49
C SER A 169 21.66 31.02 3.52
N ASP A 170 20.47 31.22 2.95
CA ASP A 170 19.74 32.50 3.03
C ASP A 170 19.00 32.65 4.36
N VAL A 171 18.74 31.54 5.05
CA VAL A 171 18.08 31.52 6.36
C VAL A 171 19.04 32.08 7.43
N PRO A 172 18.60 33.01 8.30
CA PRO A 172 19.43 33.64 9.32
C PRO A 172 20.27 32.64 10.14
N LYS A 173 21.56 32.95 10.35
CA LYS A 173 22.50 32.03 11.02
C LYS A 173 22.19 31.90 12.51
N GLU A 174 21.73 33.00 13.10
CA GLU A 174 21.25 33.18 14.46
C GLU A 174 19.95 32.40 14.77
N SER A 175 19.28 31.87 13.73
CA SER A 175 18.07 31.03 13.86
C SER A 175 18.34 29.57 13.45
N PRO A 176 19.16 28.81 14.21
CA PRO A 176 19.55 27.45 13.83
C PRO A 176 18.37 26.49 13.67
N TRP A 177 17.29 26.69 14.44
CA TRP A 177 16.07 25.89 14.35
C TRP A 177 15.34 26.10 13.01
N GLN A 178 15.24 27.33 12.50
CA GLN A 178 14.67 27.62 11.19
C GLN A 178 15.48 26.96 10.07
N ARG A 179 16.81 26.97 10.19
CA ARG A 179 17.70 26.30 9.21
C ARG A 179 17.49 24.80 9.17
N LYS A 180 17.17 24.18 10.30
CA LYS A 180 16.83 22.76 10.39
C LYS A 180 15.45 22.47 9.79
N PHE A 181 14.41 23.26 10.11
CA PHE A 181 13.09 23.10 9.50
C PHE A 181 13.08 23.33 7.99
N PHE A 182 13.80 24.36 7.50
CA PHE A 182 13.98 24.56 6.06
C PHE A 182 14.58 23.30 5.40
N ALA A 183 15.60 22.69 6.04
CA ALA A 183 16.19 21.46 5.53
C ALA A 183 15.20 20.29 5.55
N VAL A 184 14.37 20.18 6.59
CA VAL A 184 13.29 19.17 6.69
C VAL A 184 12.29 19.33 5.54
N LEU A 185 11.80 20.55 5.27
CA LEU A 185 10.87 20.82 4.18
C LEU A 185 11.45 20.37 2.82
N LYS A 186 12.68 20.78 2.54
CA LYS A 186 13.39 20.39 1.30
C LYS A 186 13.66 18.89 1.20
N ASP A 187 13.85 18.23 2.34
CA ASP A 187 14.00 16.79 2.38
C ASP A 187 12.69 16.09 1.99
N ILE A 188 11.57 16.52 2.57
CA ILE A 188 10.24 15.98 2.26
C ILE A 188 9.90 16.19 0.78
N GLU A 189 10.05 17.41 0.26
CA GLU A 189 9.78 17.73 -1.15
C GLU A 189 10.48 16.74 -2.09
N ARG A 190 11.80 16.58 -1.93
CA ARG A 190 12.63 15.69 -2.75
C ARG A 190 12.19 14.23 -2.65
N ARG A 191 11.88 13.76 -1.44
CA ARG A 191 11.55 12.35 -1.18
C ARG A 191 10.14 11.99 -1.68
N VAL A 192 9.18 12.91 -1.60
CA VAL A 192 7.86 12.72 -2.21
C VAL A 192 7.95 12.71 -3.73
N GLU A 193 8.72 13.60 -4.35
CA GLU A 193 8.92 13.61 -5.81
C GLU A 193 9.53 12.30 -6.33
N ARG A 194 10.33 11.63 -5.50
CA ARG A 194 10.92 10.32 -5.77
C ARG A 194 10.06 9.14 -5.32
N SER A 195 8.87 9.40 -4.77
CA SER A 195 7.97 8.37 -4.23
C SER A 195 8.63 7.46 -3.16
N GLU A 196 9.50 8.03 -2.32
CA GLU A 196 10.24 7.28 -1.28
C GLU A 196 9.42 7.00 -0.01
N PHE A 197 8.22 7.56 0.11
CA PHE A 197 7.33 7.32 1.26
C PHE A 197 6.22 6.33 0.88
N PRO A 198 6.06 5.21 1.60
CA PRO A 198 4.94 4.29 1.37
C PRO A 198 3.61 4.95 1.74
N HIS A 199 2.51 4.48 1.13
CA HIS A 199 1.17 4.94 1.51
C HIS A 199 0.78 4.51 2.93
N ALA A 200 1.09 3.25 3.29
CA ALA A 200 0.86 2.62 4.60
C ALA A 200 -0.55 2.83 5.22
N GLY A 201 -1.56 3.13 4.40
CA GLY A 201 -2.95 3.36 4.83
C GLY A 201 -3.14 4.63 5.67
N ILE A 202 -2.16 5.53 5.69
CA ILE A 202 -2.23 6.79 6.44
C ILE A 202 -2.85 7.87 5.56
N THR A 203 -4.06 8.28 5.91
CA THR A 203 -4.78 9.36 5.24
C THR A 203 -4.34 10.72 5.78
N PHE A 204 -4.27 11.71 4.90
CA PHE A 204 -4.00 13.09 5.28
C PHE A 204 -4.60 14.05 4.24
N ASP A 205 -5.38 15.02 4.73
CA ASP A 205 -5.95 16.10 3.93
C ASP A 205 -5.44 17.46 4.47
N PRO A 206 -4.56 18.16 3.72
CA PRO A 206 -4.04 19.46 4.17
C PRO A 206 -5.12 20.55 4.16
N THR A 207 -6.28 20.33 3.52
CA THR A 207 -7.38 21.31 3.48
C THR A 207 -8.37 21.16 4.64
N ALA A 208 -8.25 20.10 5.44
CA ALA A 208 -9.14 19.78 6.55
C ALA A 208 -8.36 19.17 7.73
N PHE A 209 -7.30 19.83 8.17
CA PHE A 209 -6.42 19.31 9.22
C PHE A 209 -6.99 19.50 10.63
N GLY A 210 -6.86 18.46 11.47
CA GLY A 210 -7.21 18.52 12.88
C GLY A 210 -8.72 18.62 13.18
N PRO A 211 -9.10 18.76 14.47
CA PRO A 211 -10.51 18.83 14.87
C PRO A 211 -11.22 20.09 14.37
N THR A 212 -10.47 21.17 14.14
CA THR A 212 -10.99 22.45 13.63
C THR A 212 -11.13 22.49 12.10
N ARG A 213 -10.64 21.45 11.39
CA ARG A 213 -10.59 21.37 9.92
C ARG A 213 -9.89 22.58 9.30
N ASP A 214 -8.73 22.92 9.85
CA ASP A 214 -7.89 24.00 9.35
C ASP A 214 -7.37 23.67 7.94
N ASP A 215 -7.54 24.61 7.01
CA ASP A 215 -6.95 24.53 5.67
C ASP A 215 -5.52 25.07 5.73
N LEU A 216 -4.55 24.15 5.84
CA LEU A 216 -3.12 24.44 5.88
C LEU A 216 -2.56 24.88 4.52
N THR A 217 -3.31 24.68 3.44
CA THR A 217 -2.90 25.12 2.10
C THR A 217 -3.07 26.62 1.91
N ILE A 218 -3.85 27.29 2.78
CA ILE A 218 -4.02 28.74 2.76
C ILE A 218 -2.71 29.42 3.18
N ASP A 219 -2.18 30.23 2.26
CA ASP A 219 -1.01 31.05 2.51
C ASP A 219 -1.35 32.22 3.46
N ARG A 220 -0.98 32.05 4.74
CA ARG A 220 -1.12 33.07 5.79
C ARG A 220 0.04 34.07 5.82
N TYR A 221 1.05 33.90 4.97
CA TYR A 221 2.28 34.69 4.90
C TYR A 221 2.42 35.35 3.52
N SER A 222 1.30 35.74 2.93
CA SER A 222 1.26 36.25 1.55
C SER A 222 1.97 37.59 1.37
N ASP A 223 2.22 38.30 2.46
CA ASP A 223 2.95 39.55 2.60
C ASP A 223 4.48 39.36 2.61
N GLU A 224 4.96 38.15 2.89
CA GLU A 224 6.39 37.84 2.88
C GLU A 224 6.92 37.62 1.45
N PRO A 225 8.22 37.88 1.19
CA PRO A 225 8.84 37.60 -0.10
C PRO A 225 8.69 36.12 -0.49
N ARG A 226 8.45 35.86 -1.78
CA ARG A 226 8.37 34.50 -2.33
C ARG A 226 9.56 34.25 -3.24
N ARG A 227 10.53 33.50 -2.73
CA ARG A 227 11.75 33.10 -3.45
C ARG A 227 11.67 31.68 -4.00
N TRP A 228 10.66 30.90 -3.62
CA TRP A 228 10.34 29.61 -4.24
C TRP A 228 8.84 29.28 -4.11
N GLU A 229 8.38 28.37 -4.97
CA GLU A 229 7.01 27.87 -5.02
C GLU A 229 6.91 26.50 -4.36
N ILE A 230 5.80 26.25 -3.63
CA ILE A 230 5.50 24.92 -3.12
C ILE A 230 5.23 23.98 -4.31
N PRO A 231 5.95 22.85 -4.43
CA PRO A 231 5.75 21.90 -5.51
C PRO A 231 4.31 21.38 -5.56
N ALA A 232 3.81 21.14 -6.78
CA ALA A 232 2.49 20.55 -6.98
C ALA A 232 2.37 19.15 -6.34
N SER A 233 3.48 18.42 -6.21
CA SER A 233 3.57 17.13 -5.50
C SER A 233 3.26 17.23 -4.00
N MET A 234 3.36 18.42 -3.40
CA MET A 234 2.96 18.68 -2.01
C MET A 234 1.48 19.03 -1.88
N LEU A 235 0.86 19.51 -2.97
CA LEU A 235 -0.55 19.88 -3.05
C LEU A 235 -1.38 18.63 -3.38
N VAL A 236 -1.31 17.64 -2.50
CA VAL A 236 -2.05 16.39 -2.65
C VAL A 236 -2.78 16.04 -1.36
N ARG A 237 -3.89 15.33 -1.51
CA ARG A 237 -4.58 14.62 -0.43
C ARG A 237 -4.29 13.13 -0.56
N VAL A 238 -4.06 12.49 0.58
CA VAL A 238 -3.90 11.04 0.68
C VAL A 238 -5.13 10.49 1.36
N ASP A 239 -5.85 9.59 0.70
CA ASP A 239 -7.01 8.91 1.27
C ASP A 239 -6.81 7.39 1.29
N LYS A 240 -7.87 6.62 1.51
CA LYS A 240 -7.77 5.15 1.57
C LYS A 240 -7.58 4.51 0.19
N ASP A 241 -7.92 5.23 -0.87
CA ASP A 241 -8.00 4.76 -2.25
C ASP A 241 -6.78 5.23 -3.06
N GLY A 242 -6.06 6.26 -2.61
CA GLY A 242 -4.75 6.65 -3.14
C GLY A 242 -4.38 8.10 -2.87
N VAL A 243 -3.75 8.73 -3.86
CA VAL A 243 -3.28 10.12 -3.82
C VAL A 243 -4.03 10.94 -4.86
N GLU A 244 -4.64 12.04 -4.42
CA GLU A 244 -5.41 12.96 -5.26
C GLU A 244 -4.72 14.34 -5.29
N SER A 245 -4.52 14.90 -6.48
CA SER A 245 -4.00 16.26 -6.61
C SER A 245 -5.04 17.30 -6.23
N LEU A 246 -4.61 18.30 -5.47
CA LEU A 246 -5.44 19.44 -5.07
C LEU A 246 -5.18 20.62 -6.01
N PRO A 247 -6.22 21.40 -6.36
CA PRO A 247 -6.02 22.61 -7.14
C PRO A 247 -5.23 23.64 -6.33
N PRO A 248 -4.31 24.41 -6.97
CA PRO A 248 -3.63 25.51 -6.30
C PRO A 248 -4.64 26.57 -5.86
N ARG A 249 -4.71 26.86 -4.56
CA ARG A 249 -5.62 27.89 -4.04
C ARG A 249 -5.01 29.28 -4.22
N ARG A 250 -5.81 30.23 -4.73
CA ARG A 250 -5.42 31.64 -4.80
C ARG A 250 -5.37 32.23 -3.39
N ALA A 251 -4.37 33.06 -3.12
CA ALA A 251 -4.30 33.82 -1.87
C ALA A 251 -5.60 34.60 -1.64
N ARG A 252 -6.17 34.51 -0.43
CA ARG A 252 -7.30 35.37 -0.05
C ARG A 252 -6.82 36.82 -0.15
N LYS A 253 -7.51 37.64 -0.96
CA LYS A 253 -7.25 39.09 -0.94
C LYS A 253 -7.40 39.57 0.51
N PRO A 254 -6.45 40.34 1.07
CA PRO A 254 -6.61 40.89 2.40
C PRO A 254 -7.93 41.67 2.43
N ARG A 255 -8.77 41.39 3.43
CA ARG A 255 -9.93 42.23 3.71
C ARG A 255 -9.36 43.61 4.02
N ARG A 256 -9.59 44.58 3.12
CA ARG A 256 -9.33 45.99 3.43
C ARG A 256 -10.18 46.33 4.64
N GLY A 257 -9.53 46.49 5.79
CA GLY A 257 -10.09 47.14 6.98
C GLY A 257 -9.96 48.64 6.83
#